data_AF-G7YWY7-F1
#
_entry.id   AF-G7YWY7-F1
#
_cell.length_a   1.000
_cell.length_b   1.000
_cell.length_c   1.000
_cell.angle_alpha   90.00
_cell.angle_beta   90.00
_cell.angle_gamma   90.00
#
_symmetry.space_group_name_H-M   'P 1'
#
loop_
_entity.id
_entity.type
_entity.pdbx_description
1 polymer ?
#
loop_
_entity_poly.entity_id
_entity_poly.type
_entity_poly.pdbx_seq_one_letter_code
_entity_poly.pdbx_strand_id
1 'polypeptide(L)'
;MVQKIVLGFYKQKSQSIFQFDSVLNYKLANVIASYSENKPVLIVSCWRTAKFYLIKQFCTTRRGTVQVARDLTKNNQFKTGTMFDEMRSSFAAKIKDSQLRDVLKNGVGYHHAGLDADDRRVVEQAFISGCLPILASTSTLSMGMNLPAHLVIIKNTEQLINGQLVGYSSTQISQMIGRAGRPQFDSKGIAVVMTSSDLKTSQTVRIFMCKVLTGFVTETNCSDLCMTEIKNLQSLGLVEFNGTESSVMTTGKLMMRNNMEFTTMRMIWELNGTETLEDLVHFIGCCSEMSDISLRNNEKVQLNNLNRARGRH
;
A
#
# COMPACT_ATOMS: atom_id res chain seq x y z
N MET A 1 3.20 18.05 -14.52
CA MET A 1 2.14 18.25 -13.49
C MET A 1 1.17 17.07 -13.55
N VAL A 2 0.64 16.59 -12.42
CA VAL A 2 -0.31 15.46 -12.39
C VAL A 2 -1.74 15.98 -12.19
N GLN A 3 -2.62 15.71 -13.15
CA GLN A 3 -4.06 15.96 -13.05
C GLN A 3 -4.70 14.85 -12.21
N LYS A 4 -5.40 15.21 -11.13
CA LYS A 4 -6.06 14.27 -10.22
C LYS A 4 -7.56 14.28 -10.49
N ILE A 5 -8.19 13.11 -10.55
CA ILE A 5 -9.62 12.95 -10.83
C ILE A 5 -10.19 11.91 -9.86
N VAL A 6 -11.35 12.18 -9.26
CA VAL A 6 -12.04 11.25 -8.36
C VAL A 6 -13.40 10.89 -8.93
N LEU A 7 -13.59 9.59 -9.21
CA LEU A 7 -14.83 9.03 -9.75
C LEU A 7 -15.55 8.24 -8.66
N GLY A 8 -16.80 8.62 -8.41
CA GLY A 8 -17.69 7.91 -7.48
C GLY A 8 -18.58 6.93 -8.23
N PHE A 9 -18.61 5.68 -7.79
CA PHE A 9 -19.48 4.64 -8.31
C PHE A 9 -20.48 4.20 -7.24
N TYR A 10 -21.71 3.97 -7.66
CA TYR A 10 -22.76 3.53 -6.75
C TYR A 10 -22.43 2.14 -6.17
N LYS A 11 -22.48 2.04 -4.83
CA LYS A 11 -22.31 0.81 -4.06
C LYS A 11 -23.60 0.56 -3.29
N GLN A 12 -24.24 -0.58 -3.50
CA GLN A 12 -25.43 -0.91 -2.73
C GLN A 12 -25.05 -1.21 -1.27
N LYS A 13 -25.93 -0.88 -0.31
CA LYS A 13 -25.67 -1.13 1.13
C LYS A 13 -25.45 -2.61 1.45
N SER A 14 -26.10 -3.51 0.71
CA SER A 14 -25.96 -4.97 0.85
C SER A 14 -24.73 -5.54 0.12
N GLN A 15 -24.09 -4.77 -0.76
CA GLN A 15 -22.93 -5.25 -1.51
C GLN A 15 -21.70 -5.27 -0.61
N SER A 16 -21.10 -6.44 -0.52
CA SER A 16 -19.75 -6.57 0.01
C SER A 16 -18.79 -5.72 -0.81
N ILE A 17 -17.70 -5.31 -0.17
CA ILE A 17 -16.61 -4.60 -0.83
C ILE A 17 -16.01 -5.42 -2.00
N PHE A 18 -16.05 -6.76 -1.95
CA PHE A 18 -15.62 -7.64 -3.05
C PHE A 18 -16.53 -7.52 -4.27
N GLN A 19 -17.85 -7.52 -4.05
CA GLN A 19 -18.81 -7.33 -5.14
C GLN A 19 -18.65 -5.94 -5.76
N PHE A 20 -18.44 -4.92 -4.94
CA PHE A 20 -18.15 -3.58 -5.42
C PHE A 20 -16.85 -3.52 -6.23
N ASP A 21 -15.78 -4.16 -5.75
CA ASP A 21 -14.50 -4.23 -6.44
C ASP A 21 -14.59 -4.89 -7.82
N SER A 22 -15.39 -5.95 -7.94
CA SER A 22 -15.74 -6.58 -9.23
C SER A 22 -16.55 -5.66 -10.13
N VAL A 23 -17.49 -4.88 -9.59
CA VAL A 23 -18.22 -3.85 -10.36
C VAL A 23 -17.26 -2.83 -10.97
N LEU A 24 -16.22 -2.42 -10.22
CA LEU A 24 -15.20 -1.50 -10.73
C LEU A 24 -14.41 -2.10 -11.92
N ASN A 25 -14.19 -3.43 -11.98
CA ASN A 25 -13.51 -4.06 -13.13
C ASN A 25 -14.23 -3.77 -14.45
N TYR A 26 -15.56 -3.87 -14.46
CA TYR A 26 -16.37 -3.58 -15.64
C TYR A 26 -16.35 -2.10 -16.04
N LYS A 27 -15.99 -1.21 -15.10
CA LYS A 27 -15.87 0.23 -15.37
C LYS A 27 -14.46 0.65 -15.81
N LEU A 28 -13.44 -0.17 -15.54
CA LEU A 28 -12.05 0.14 -15.89
C LEU A 28 -11.89 0.43 -17.38
N ALA A 29 -12.47 -0.38 -18.26
CA ALA A 29 -12.32 -0.22 -19.70
C ALA A 29 -12.77 1.18 -20.18
N ASN A 30 -13.91 1.67 -19.68
CA ASN A 30 -14.43 3.01 -20.00
C ASN A 30 -13.55 4.13 -19.43
N VAL A 31 -13.03 3.95 -18.20
CA VAL A 31 -12.12 4.92 -17.58
C VAL A 31 -10.81 5.01 -18.37
N ILE A 32 -10.25 3.86 -18.76
CA ILE A 32 -9.02 3.79 -19.54
C ILE A 32 -9.23 4.46 -20.91
N ALA A 33 -10.32 4.15 -21.62
CA ALA A 33 -10.63 4.75 -22.90
C ALA A 33 -10.78 6.28 -22.82
N SER A 34 -11.27 6.80 -21.70
CA SER A 34 -11.52 8.23 -21.49
C SER A 34 -10.26 9.03 -21.14
N TYR A 35 -9.28 8.43 -20.45
CA TYR A 35 -8.15 9.17 -19.87
C TYR A 35 -6.76 8.69 -20.30
N SER A 36 -6.64 7.54 -20.99
CA SER A 36 -5.32 6.99 -21.32
C SER A 36 -4.64 7.67 -22.50
N GLU A 37 -5.41 8.28 -23.42
CA GLU A 37 -4.87 8.84 -24.67
C GLU A 37 -4.02 7.82 -25.47
N ASN A 38 -4.33 6.51 -25.37
CA ASN A 38 -3.55 5.39 -25.92
C ASN A 38 -2.11 5.27 -25.39
N LYS A 39 -1.85 5.82 -24.19
CA LYS A 39 -0.54 5.78 -23.52
C LYS A 39 -0.52 4.77 -22.36
N PRO A 40 0.67 4.44 -21.81
CA PRO A 40 0.80 3.43 -20.76
C PRO A 40 -0.04 3.73 -19.51
N VAL A 41 -0.74 2.69 -19.03
CA VAL A 41 -1.67 2.74 -17.91
C VAL A 41 -1.22 1.78 -16.81
N LEU A 42 -1.09 2.31 -15.60
CA LEU A 42 -0.85 1.54 -14.39
C LEU A 42 -2.12 1.47 -13.55
N ILE A 43 -2.67 0.27 -13.37
CA ILE A 43 -3.85 0.03 -12.55
C ILE A 43 -3.39 -0.50 -11.20
N VAL A 44 -3.49 0.32 -10.16
CA VAL A 44 -3.19 -0.09 -8.79
C VAL A 44 -4.45 -0.69 -8.17
N SER A 45 -4.47 -2.02 -8.09
CA SER A 45 -5.51 -2.78 -7.43
C SER A 45 -5.20 -2.89 -5.95
N CYS A 46 -6.15 -2.43 -5.15
CA CYS A 46 -6.10 -2.46 -3.70
C CYS A 46 -6.59 -3.82 -3.17
N TRP A 47 -5.78 -4.50 -2.35
CA TRP A 47 -6.25 -5.40 -1.27
C TRP A 47 -5.08 -5.95 -0.44
N ARG A 48 -5.24 -6.18 0.86
CA ARG A 48 -4.51 -7.21 1.64
C ARG A 48 -5.55 -7.96 2.48
N THR A 49 -5.27 -9.18 2.92
CA THR A 49 -6.04 -9.82 4.01
C THR A 49 -5.13 -10.61 4.91
N ALA A 50 -5.12 -10.26 6.19
CA ALA A 50 -5.00 -11.18 7.33
C ALA A 50 -6.32 -10.96 8.11
N LYS A 51 -7.09 -11.93 8.64
CA LYS A 51 -6.88 -13.30 9.12
C LYS A 51 -8.25 -14.05 9.12
N PHE A 52 -8.20 -15.39 9.30
CA PHE A 52 -9.30 -16.30 9.75
C PHE A 52 -10.38 -16.79 8.76
N TYR A 53 -10.02 -17.77 7.94
CA TYR A 53 -10.54 -19.16 7.94
C TYR A 53 -9.79 -19.92 6.83
N LEU A 54 -9.35 -21.15 7.12
CA LEU A 54 -8.91 -22.20 6.19
C LEU A 54 -8.53 -21.78 4.75
N ILE A 55 -7.22 -21.84 4.43
CA ILE A 55 -6.68 -22.06 3.08
C ILE A 55 -7.01 -20.93 2.04
N LYS A 56 -5.97 -20.23 1.51
CA LYS A 56 -6.01 -19.27 0.36
C LYS A 56 -6.38 -17.78 0.57
N GLN A 57 -5.77 -17.01 1.48
CA GLN A 57 -6.08 -15.56 1.59
C GLN A 57 -4.94 -14.52 1.62
N PHE A 58 -3.70 -14.88 1.24
CA PHE A 58 -2.83 -13.91 0.53
C PHE A 58 -3.20 -13.76 -0.96
N CYS A 59 -4.22 -14.51 -1.39
CA CYS A 59 -4.60 -14.69 -2.77
C CYS A 59 -5.57 -13.62 -3.31
N THR A 60 -6.25 -12.83 -2.48
CA THR A 60 -7.35 -11.97 -2.96
C THR A 60 -6.87 -10.76 -3.77
N THR A 61 -5.77 -10.10 -3.38
CA THR A 61 -5.17 -9.04 -4.22
C THR A 61 -4.51 -9.59 -5.46
N ARG A 62 -3.73 -10.66 -5.30
CA ARG A 62 -2.99 -11.29 -6.41
C ARG A 62 -3.97 -11.79 -7.46
N ARG A 63 -5.01 -12.52 -7.03
CA ARG A 63 -6.14 -12.92 -7.89
C ARG A 63 -6.90 -11.72 -8.41
N GLY A 64 -7.09 -10.66 -7.63
CA GLY A 64 -7.73 -9.43 -8.07
C GLY A 64 -6.98 -8.80 -9.25
N THR A 65 -5.66 -8.66 -9.15
CA THR A 65 -4.80 -8.13 -10.22
C THR A 65 -4.82 -9.05 -11.46
N VAL A 66 -4.75 -10.37 -11.27
CA VAL A 66 -4.89 -11.35 -12.35
C VAL A 66 -6.27 -11.28 -13.00
N GLN A 67 -7.33 -11.12 -12.21
CA GLN A 67 -8.71 -11.03 -12.69
C GLN A 67 -8.94 -9.74 -13.48
N VAL A 68 -8.43 -8.61 -12.99
CA VAL A 68 -8.43 -7.34 -13.73
C VAL A 68 -7.76 -7.51 -15.08
N ALA A 69 -6.58 -8.13 -15.13
CA ALA A 69 -5.87 -8.36 -16.39
C ALA A 69 -6.71 -9.22 -17.36
N ARG A 70 -7.30 -10.32 -16.87
CA ARG A 70 -8.16 -11.20 -17.67
C ARG A 70 -9.42 -10.52 -18.18
N ASP A 71 -10.10 -9.75 -17.33
CA ASP A 71 -11.33 -9.04 -17.70
C ASP A 71 -11.04 -8.00 -18.79
N LEU A 72 -9.89 -7.30 -18.68
CA LEU A 72 -9.44 -6.35 -19.69
C LEU A 72 -9.05 -7.03 -21.01
N THR A 73 -8.40 -8.20 -20.94
CA THR A 73 -8.09 -9.00 -22.15
C THR A 73 -9.37 -9.44 -22.87
N LYS A 74 -10.38 -9.94 -22.14
CA LYS A 74 -11.65 -10.40 -22.73
C LYS A 74 -12.42 -9.30 -23.46
N ASN A 75 -12.35 -8.07 -22.94
CA ASN A 75 -13.08 -6.95 -23.52
C ASN A 75 -12.53 -6.50 -24.87
N ASN A 76 -11.36 -6.99 -25.33
CA ASN A 76 -10.77 -6.73 -26.66
C ASN A 76 -10.66 -5.24 -27.07
N GLN A 77 -10.82 -4.31 -26.12
CA GLN A 77 -10.80 -2.87 -26.40
C GLN A 77 -9.39 -2.33 -26.66
N PHE A 78 -8.35 -3.10 -26.32
CA PHE A 78 -6.95 -2.68 -26.42
C PHE A 78 -6.19 -3.57 -27.41
N LYS A 79 -6.58 -3.53 -28.69
CA LYS A 79 -5.66 -3.96 -29.74
C LYS A 79 -4.58 -2.90 -29.89
N THR A 80 -3.43 -3.15 -29.28
CA THR A 80 -2.24 -2.37 -29.56
C THR A 80 -1.87 -2.59 -31.03
N GLY A 81 -1.37 -1.57 -31.71
CA GLY A 81 -0.97 -1.70 -33.11
C GLY A 81 0.00 -2.86 -33.32
N THR A 82 0.01 -3.41 -34.54
CA THR A 82 0.82 -4.58 -34.95
C THR A 82 2.33 -4.40 -34.68
N MET A 83 2.78 -3.14 -34.59
CA MET A 83 4.18 -2.76 -34.39
C MET A 83 4.84 -3.36 -33.14
N PHE A 84 4.08 -3.68 -32.09
CA PHE A 84 4.62 -4.23 -30.84
C PHE A 84 4.31 -5.72 -30.62
N ASP A 85 3.64 -6.38 -31.56
CA ASP A 85 3.21 -7.78 -31.41
C ASP A 85 4.40 -8.76 -31.32
N GLU A 86 5.42 -8.56 -32.15
CA GLU A 86 6.63 -9.39 -32.13
C GLU A 86 7.41 -9.23 -30.81
N MET A 87 7.54 -7.99 -30.35
CA MET A 87 8.21 -7.66 -29.10
C MET A 87 7.45 -8.26 -27.90
N ARG A 88 6.13 -8.14 -27.87
CA ARG A 88 5.29 -8.80 -26.86
C ARG A 88 5.44 -10.30 -26.89
N SER A 89 5.46 -10.92 -28.07
CA SER A 89 5.63 -12.37 -28.23
C SER A 89 7.00 -12.84 -27.71
N SER A 90 8.05 -12.07 -27.95
CA SER A 90 9.40 -12.32 -27.43
C SER A 90 9.45 -12.25 -25.89
N PHE A 91 8.83 -11.23 -25.28
CA PHE A 91 8.72 -11.16 -23.82
C PHE A 91 7.83 -12.29 -23.26
N ALA A 92 6.71 -12.60 -23.91
CA ALA A 92 5.79 -13.66 -23.50
C ALA A 92 6.45 -15.05 -23.52
N ALA A 93 7.38 -15.31 -24.44
CA ALA A 93 8.12 -16.55 -24.51
C ALA A 93 9.06 -16.78 -23.30
N LYS A 94 9.49 -15.70 -22.63
CA LYS A 94 10.36 -15.75 -21.45
C LYS A 94 9.58 -15.96 -20.14
N ILE A 95 8.25 -15.79 -20.17
CA ILE A 95 7.38 -15.91 -18.99
C ILE A 95 7.08 -17.37 -18.68
N LYS A 96 7.29 -17.75 -17.41
CA LYS A 96 6.99 -19.10 -16.88
C LYS A 96 5.50 -19.24 -16.57
N ASP A 97 4.88 -18.24 -15.95
CA ASP A 97 3.45 -18.27 -15.60
C ASP A 97 2.54 -18.25 -16.84
N SER A 98 1.74 -19.30 -17.02
CA SER A 98 0.90 -19.47 -18.22
C SER A 98 -0.16 -18.39 -18.36
N GLN A 99 -0.76 -17.97 -17.25
CA GLN A 99 -1.82 -16.96 -17.26
C GLN A 99 -1.26 -15.58 -17.64
N LEU A 100 -0.09 -15.23 -17.12
CA LEU A 100 0.62 -14.00 -17.43
C LEU A 100 1.03 -13.96 -18.89
N ARG A 101 1.54 -15.08 -19.42
CA ARG A 101 1.90 -15.22 -20.83
C ARG A 101 0.71 -14.95 -21.76
N ASP A 102 -0.47 -15.46 -21.41
CA ASP A 102 -1.67 -15.31 -22.24
C ASP A 102 -2.18 -13.87 -22.24
N VAL A 103 -2.21 -13.19 -21.09
CA VAL A 103 -2.63 -11.79 -21.03
C VAL A 103 -1.60 -10.86 -21.68
N LEU A 104 -0.30 -11.14 -21.53
CA LEU A 104 0.78 -10.29 -22.03
C LEU A 104 0.79 -10.20 -23.55
N LYS A 105 0.48 -11.30 -24.25
CA LYS A 105 0.28 -11.31 -25.71
C LYS A 105 -0.80 -10.33 -26.18
N ASN A 106 -1.81 -10.11 -25.33
CA ASN A 106 -2.92 -9.18 -25.59
C ASN A 106 -2.64 -7.75 -25.09
N GLY A 107 -1.40 -7.43 -24.71
CA GLY A 107 -1.02 -6.10 -24.24
C GLY A 107 -1.45 -5.76 -22.81
N VAL A 108 -1.83 -6.77 -22.01
CA VAL A 108 -2.19 -6.58 -20.60
C VAL A 108 -1.29 -7.42 -19.72
N GLY A 109 -0.73 -6.86 -18.65
CA GLY A 109 0.11 -7.59 -17.71
C GLY A 109 -0.37 -7.43 -16.28
N TYR A 110 0.12 -8.28 -15.39
CA TYR A 110 -0.03 -8.09 -13.95
C TYR A 110 1.29 -8.24 -13.21
N HIS A 111 1.42 -7.53 -12.08
CA HIS A 111 2.56 -7.60 -11.19
C HIS A 111 2.14 -7.76 -9.73
N HIS A 112 2.71 -8.76 -9.06
CA HIS A 112 2.55 -8.94 -7.63
C HIS A 112 3.73 -9.74 -7.03
N ALA A 113 3.94 -9.63 -5.73
CA ALA A 113 5.01 -10.32 -5.00
C ALA A 113 4.98 -11.87 -5.06
N GLY A 114 3.88 -12.47 -5.53
CA GLY A 114 3.77 -13.91 -5.74
C GLY A 114 4.27 -14.42 -7.11
N LEU A 115 4.71 -13.54 -8.01
CA LEU A 115 5.30 -13.93 -9.29
C LEU A 115 6.77 -14.29 -9.09
N ASP A 116 7.27 -15.17 -9.96
CA ASP A 116 8.69 -15.48 -10.04
C ASP A 116 9.52 -14.21 -10.26
N ALA A 117 10.75 -14.17 -9.74
CA ALA A 117 11.59 -12.99 -9.84
C ALA A 117 11.94 -12.66 -11.30
N ASP A 118 12.10 -13.67 -12.15
CA ASP A 118 12.37 -13.47 -13.58
C ASP A 118 11.13 -12.94 -14.30
N ASP A 119 9.95 -13.52 -14.03
CA ASP A 119 8.69 -13.07 -14.61
C ASP A 119 8.39 -11.60 -14.26
N ARG A 120 8.67 -11.19 -13.02
CA ARG A 120 8.54 -9.78 -12.60
C ARG A 120 9.43 -8.85 -13.43
N ARG A 121 10.71 -9.20 -13.60
CA ARG A 121 11.67 -8.41 -14.40
C ARG A 121 11.21 -8.30 -15.87
N VAL A 122 10.73 -9.39 -16.44
CA VAL A 122 10.25 -9.42 -17.83
C VAL A 122 9.04 -8.50 -18.01
N VAL A 123 8.07 -8.54 -17.09
CA VAL A 123 6.89 -7.65 -17.14
C VAL A 123 7.27 -6.18 -16.99
N GLU A 124 8.20 -5.87 -16.09
CA GLU A 124 8.69 -4.51 -15.88
C GLU A 124 9.38 -3.97 -17.13
N GLN A 125 10.25 -4.77 -17.76
CA GLN A 125 10.91 -4.41 -19.03
C GLN A 125 9.89 -4.21 -20.16
N ALA A 126 8.89 -5.10 -20.25
CA ALA A 126 7.82 -4.98 -21.24
C ALA A 126 7.02 -3.68 -21.05
N PHE A 127 6.74 -3.27 -19.82
CA PHE A 127 6.06 -2.00 -19.52
C PHE A 127 6.93 -0.77 -19.86
N ILE A 128 8.20 -0.78 -19.46
CA ILE A 128 9.14 0.33 -19.73
C ILE A 128 9.38 0.51 -21.23
N SER A 129 9.47 -0.58 -21.99
CA SER A 129 9.62 -0.54 -23.45
C SER A 129 8.39 0.02 -24.19
N GLY A 130 7.25 0.16 -23.50
CA GLY A 130 6.00 0.62 -24.09
C GLY A 130 5.21 -0.45 -24.86
N CYS A 131 5.75 -1.67 -25.03
CA CYS A 131 5.03 -2.75 -25.69
C CYS A 131 3.86 -3.31 -24.87
N LEU A 132 3.88 -3.09 -23.55
CA LEU A 132 2.83 -3.43 -22.61
C LEU A 132 2.04 -2.17 -22.19
N PRO A 133 0.91 -1.85 -22.85
CA PRO A 133 0.16 -0.62 -22.59
C PRO A 133 -0.55 -0.63 -21.22
N ILE A 134 -0.94 -1.79 -20.70
CA ILE A 134 -1.68 -1.88 -19.43
C ILE A 134 -0.95 -2.82 -18.48
N LEU A 135 -0.66 -2.32 -17.28
CA LEU A 135 -0.13 -3.10 -16.18
C LEU A 135 -1.03 -2.98 -14.96
N ALA A 136 -1.60 -4.10 -14.52
CA ALA A 136 -2.29 -4.19 -13.24
C ALA A 136 -1.28 -4.55 -12.15
N SER A 137 -1.30 -3.88 -11.00
CA SER A 137 -0.39 -4.16 -9.90
C SER A 137 -1.06 -4.06 -8.54
N THR A 138 -0.49 -4.76 -7.56
CA THR A 138 -0.83 -4.59 -6.14
C THR A 138 -0.31 -3.26 -5.56
N SER A 139 -0.97 -2.76 -4.51
CA SER A 139 -0.59 -1.52 -3.80
C SER A 139 0.80 -1.53 -3.16
N THR A 140 1.40 -2.70 -2.89
CA THR A 140 2.77 -2.79 -2.35
C THR A 140 3.84 -2.43 -3.38
N LEU A 141 3.49 -2.41 -4.67
CA LEU A 141 4.43 -2.07 -5.75
C LEU A 141 4.75 -0.57 -5.81
N SER A 142 3.86 0.29 -5.31
CA SER A 142 4.05 1.74 -5.39
C SER A 142 5.19 2.25 -4.51
N MET A 143 5.79 1.41 -3.67
CA MET A 143 6.88 1.77 -2.75
C MET A 143 8.31 1.52 -3.29
N GLY A 144 8.49 0.69 -4.32
CA GLY A 144 9.84 0.19 -4.65
C GLY A 144 10.23 0.14 -6.12
N MET A 145 9.36 0.58 -7.04
CA MET A 145 9.56 0.39 -8.49
C MET A 145 9.35 1.66 -9.29
N ASN A 146 10.30 1.98 -10.19
CA ASN A 146 10.19 3.11 -11.10
C ASN A 146 9.45 2.71 -12.39
N LEU A 147 8.13 2.59 -12.31
CA LEU A 147 7.26 2.33 -13.46
C LEU A 147 6.39 3.58 -13.73
N PRO A 148 6.94 4.60 -14.40
CA PRO A 148 6.20 5.82 -14.68
C PRO A 148 5.16 5.55 -15.78
N ALA A 149 3.89 5.85 -15.48
CA ALA A 149 2.76 5.65 -16.39
C ALA A 149 2.13 6.99 -16.77
N HIS A 150 1.54 7.10 -17.95
CA HIS A 150 0.77 8.29 -18.31
C HIS A 150 -0.46 8.43 -17.40
N LEU A 151 -1.20 7.32 -17.28
CA LEU A 151 -2.40 7.21 -16.47
C LEU A 151 -2.17 6.24 -15.32
N VAL A 152 -2.43 6.68 -14.09
CA VAL A 152 -2.55 5.81 -12.92
C VAL A 152 -4.02 5.70 -12.52
N ILE A 153 -4.53 4.48 -12.41
CA ILE A 153 -5.88 4.22 -11.89
C ILE A 153 -5.76 3.55 -10.53
N ILE A 154 -6.23 4.21 -9.48
CA ILE A 154 -6.35 3.63 -8.14
C ILE A 154 -7.74 3.03 -8.03
N LYS A 155 -7.81 1.70 -7.99
CA LYS A 155 -9.07 0.96 -7.89
C LYS A 155 -9.41 0.73 -6.42
N ASN A 156 -10.54 1.29 -5.99
CA ASN A 156 -11.05 1.25 -4.62
C ASN A 156 -10.14 1.97 -3.61
N THR A 157 -10.74 2.69 -2.67
CA THR A 157 -9.99 3.48 -1.66
C THR A 157 -10.02 2.86 -0.27
N GLU A 158 -10.63 1.68 -0.14
CA GLU A 158 -10.74 0.94 1.11
C GLU A 158 -10.04 -0.42 0.97
N GLN A 159 -9.40 -0.87 2.06
CA GLN A 159 -8.71 -2.15 2.17
C GLN A 159 -9.12 -2.88 3.44
N LEU A 160 -9.05 -4.21 3.43
CA LEU A 160 -9.33 -5.01 4.62
C LEU A 160 -8.03 -5.29 5.39
N ILE A 161 -7.85 -4.67 6.55
CA ILE A 161 -6.71 -4.93 7.43
C ILE A 161 -7.25 -5.62 8.68
N ASN A 162 -6.74 -6.83 8.99
CA ASN A 162 -7.15 -7.58 10.18
C ASN A 162 -8.68 -7.80 10.30
N GLY A 163 -9.36 -7.96 9.16
CA GLY A 163 -10.81 -8.13 9.10
C GLY A 163 -11.62 -6.84 9.20
N GLN A 164 -10.98 -5.68 9.35
CA GLN A 164 -11.61 -4.37 9.38
C GLN A 164 -11.41 -3.62 8.08
N LEU A 165 -12.46 -2.93 7.63
CA LEU A 165 -12.39 -2.09 6.44
C LEU A 165 -11.76 -0.75 6.81
N VAL A 166 -10.57 -0.49 6.28
CA VAL A 166 -9.76 0.69 6.57
C VAL A 166 -9.49 1.44 5.27
N GLY A 167 -9.72 2.75 5.26
CA GLY A 167 -9.39 3.60 4.12
C GLY A 167 -7.87 3.76 3.96
N TYR A 168 -7.39 3.97 2.74
CA TYR A 168 -5.98 4.33 2.55
C TYR A 168 -5.61 5.65 3.27
N SER A 169 -4.37 5.73 3.74
CA SER A 169 -3.78 6.98 4.19
C SER A 169 -3.55 7.92 3.00
N SER A 170 -3.50 9.24 3.29
CA SER A 170 -3.16 10.24 2.28
C SER A 170 -1.79 9.99 1.65
N THR A 171 -0.81 9.55 2.45
CA THR A 171 0.54 9.19 2.00
C THR A 171 0.52 8.04 1.00
N GLN A 172 -0.22 6.96 1.28
CA GLN A 172 -0.33 5.82 0.36
C GLN A 172 -0.96 6.22 -0.98
N ILE A 173 -2.06 6.99 -0.94
CA ILE A 173 -2.70 7.50 -2.16
C ILE A 173 -1.73 8.42 -2.92
N SER A 174 -1.04 9.32 -2.22
CA SER A 174 -0.07 10.24 -2.82
C SER A 174 1.08 9.50 -3.51
N GLN A 175 1.60 8.42 -2.91
CA GLN A 175 2.64 7.58 -3.50
C GLN A 175 2.17 6.87 -4.77
N MET A 176 0.92 6.40 -4.80
CA MET A 176 0.33 5.81 -6.01
C MET A 176 0.16 6.87 -7.10
N ILE A 177 -0.40 8.03 -6.77
CA ILE A 177 -0.57 9.17 -7.70
C ILE A 177 0.79 9.64 -8.24
N GLY A 178 1.85 9.61 -7.43
CA GLY A 178 3.21 10.01 -7.83
C GLY A 178 3.83 9.17 -8.95
N ARG A 179 3.23 8.02 -9.29
CA ARG A 179 3.63 7.20 -10.45
C ARG A 179 3.01 7.68 -11.76
N ALA A 180 2.07 8.63 -11.71
CA ALA A 180 1.49 9.25 -12.89
C ALA A 180 2.39 10.34 -13.43
N GLY A 181 2.57 10.35 -14.74
CA GLY A 181 3.42 11.27 -15.46
C GLY A 181 4.78 10.65 -15.81
N ARG A 182 5.24 10.97 -17.01
CA ARG A 182 6.54 10.58 -17.55
C ARG A 182 7.28 11.86 -17.94
N PRO A 183 8.07 12.49 -17.05
CA PRO A 183 8.62 13.83 -17.28
C PRO A 183 9.42 14.02 -18.58
N GLN A 184 9.96 12.93 -19.14
CA GLN A 184 10.70 12.94 -20.41
C GLN A 184 9.84 12.61 -21.64
N PHE A 185 8.62 12.09 -21.46
CA PHE A 185 7.78 11.56 -22.53
C PHE A 185 6.41 12.25 -22.64
N ASP A 186 5.89 12.79 -21.53
CA ASP A 186 4.55 13.36 -21.43
C ASP A 186 4.57 14.74 -20.78
N SER A 187 3.76 15.66 -21.31
CA SER A 187 3.55 17.00 -20.75
C SER A 187 2.71 16.99 -19.46
N LYS A 188 1.84 15.99 -19.30
CA LYS A 188 0.97 15.80 -18.13
C LYS A 188 0.88 14.32 -17.75
N GLY A 189 0.71 14.05 -16.46
CA GLY A 189 0.28 12.76 -15.94
C GLY A 189 -1.16 12.83 -15.46
N ILE A 190 -1.91 11.74 -15.52
CA ILE A 190 -3.29 11.68 -15.05
C ILE A 190 -3.39 10.60 -13.96
N ALA A 191 -4.04 10.92 -12.84
CA ALA A 191 -4.35 9.97 -11.80
C ALA A 191 -5.86 9.95 -11.55
N VAL A 192 -6.49 8.79 -11.76
CA VAL A 192 -7.92 8.58 -11.54
C VAL A 192 -8.11 7.69 -10.32
N VAL A 193 -8.90 8.14 -9.36
CA VAL A 193 -9.27 7.39 -8.17
C VAL A 193 -10.72 6.95 -8.28
N MET A 194 -10.94 5.63 -8.28
CA MET A 194 -12.28 5.03 -8.32
C MET A 194 -12.69 4.65 -6.90
N THR A 195 -13.78 5.24 -6.40
CA THR A 195 -14.28 5.03 -5.04
C THR A 195 -15.80 4.86 -5.03
N SER A 196 -16.39 4.45 -3.89
CA SER A 196 -17.83 4.53 -3.70
C SER A 196 -18.30 5.99 -3.74
N SER A 197 -19.52 6.21 -4.23
CA SER A 197 -20.15 7.54 -4.26
C SER A 197 -20.18 8.20 -2.88
N ASP A 198 -20.41 7.41 -1.83
CA ASP A 198 -20.46 7.89 -0.45
C ASP A 198 -19.13 8.49 0.01
N LEU A 199 -18.01 7.94 -0.46
CA LEU A 199 -16.67 8.39 -0.10
C LEU A 199 -16.10 9.42 -1.09
N LYS A 200 -16.75 9.67 -2.22
CA LYS A 200 -16.24 10.55 -3.28
C LYS A 200 -15.83 11.92 -2.76
N THR A 201 -16.69 12.57 -1.98
CA THR A 201 -16.44 13.91 -1.44
C THR A 201 -15.25 13.89 -0.48
N SER A 202 -15.22 12.94 0.47
CA SER A 202 -14.12 12.78 1.42
C SER A 202 -12.78 12.51 0.72
N GLN A 203 -12.76 11.61 -0.27
CA GLN A 203 -11.57 11.29 -1.05
C GLN A 203 -11.10 12.49 -1.88
N THR A 204 -12.02 13.25 -2.46
CA THR A 204 -11.69 14.48 -3.19
C THR A 204 -11.02 15.49 -2.26
N VAL A 205 -11.58 15.77 -1.08
CA VAL A 205 -10.95 16.65 -0.10
C VAL A 205 -9.56 16.12 0.28
N ARG A 206 -9.42 14.84 0.63
CA ARG A 206 -8.12 14.26 1.04
C ARG A 206 -7.06 14.34 -0.06
N ILE A 207 -7.40 14.06 -1.31
CA ILE A 207 -6.46 14.00 -2.44
C ILE A 207 -5.98 15.40 -2.87
N PHE A 208 -6.87 16.40 -2.78
CA PHE A 208 -6.58 17.77 -3.19
C PHE A 208 -6.02 18.63 -2.05
N MET A 209 -6.44 18.40 -0.80
CA MET A 209 -6.01 19.19 0.37
C MET A 209 -4.71 18.70 1.02
N CYS A 210 -4.18 17.54 0.65
CA CYS A 210 -2.92 17.05 1.24
C CYS A 210 -1.69 17.96 0.97
N LYS A 211 -1.79 18.90 0.02
CA LYS A 211 -0.76 19.95 -0.16
C LYS A 211 -0.90 21.15 0.78
N VAL A 212 -2.08 21.33 1.39
CA VAL A 212 -2.41 22.51 2.19
C VAL A 212 -1.81 22.38 3.58
N LEU A 213 -1.91 21.21 4.23
CA LEU A 213 -1.37 21.04 5.59
C LEU A 213 0.16 21.22 5.68
N THR A 214 0.92 20.87 4.64
CA THR A 214 2.37 21.14 4.60
C THR A 214 2.72 22.61 4.44
N GLY A 215 1.77 23.45 4.01
CA GLY A 215 1.95 24.91 3.87
C GLY A 215 1.33 25.74 4.99
N PHE A 216 0.59 25.11 5.91
CA PHE A 216 -0.10 25.77 7.04
C PHE A 216 0.61 25.59 8.38
N VAL A 217 1.82 25.01 8.39
CA VAL A 217 2.68 25.08 9.56
C VAL A 217 3.23 26.50 9.66
N THR A 218 2.50 27.37 10.35
CA THR A 218 3.04 28.66 10.79
C THR A 218 4.07 28.42 11.90
N GLU A 219 5.01 29.35 12.09
CA GLU A 219 6.02 29.26 13.16
C GLU A 219 5.39 29.02 14.54
N THR A 220 4.22 29.61 14.80
CA THR A 220 3.44 29.42 16.03
C THR A 220 2.96 27.99 16.24
N ASN A 221 2.36 27.37 15.22
CA ASN A 221 1.86 25.99 15.33
C ASN A 221 3.01 24.99 15.47
N CYS A 222 4.16 25.28 14.86
CA CYS A 222 5.37 24.47 15.01
C CYS A 222 5.92 24.55 16.45
N SER A 223 5.99 25.77 17.00
CA SER A 223 6.42 26.00 18.38
C SER A 223 5.53 25.26 19.38
N ASP A 224 4.20 25.31 19.21
CA ASP A 224 3.26 24.63 20.11
C ASP A 224 3.39 23.10 20.06
N LEU A 225 3.58 22.53 18.86
CA LEU A 225 3.82 21.10 18.69
C LEU A 225 5.14 20.67 19.32
N CYS A 226 6.23 21.42 19.06
CA CYS A 226 7.54 21.16 19.67
C CYS A 226 7.47 21.25 21.20
N MET A 227 6.80 22.27 21.74
CA MET A 227 6.66 22.44 23.19
C MET A 227 5.80 21.34 23.82
N THR A 228 4.79 20.84 23.11
CA THR A 228 4.00 19.70 23.58
C THR A 228 4.85 18.44 23.67
N GLU A 229 5.67 18.17 22.66
CA GLU A 229 6.51 16.97 22.65
C GLU A 229 7.68 17.06 23.65
N ILE A 230 8.28 18.23 23.82
CA ILE A 230 9.27 18.47 24.86
C ILE A 230 8.66 18.22 26.26
N LYS A 231 7.42 18.68 26.51
CA LYS A 231 6.72 18.38 27.77
C LYS A 231 6.45 16.89 27.95
N ASN A 232 6.09 16.17 26.89
CA ASN A 232 5.93 14.71 26.93
C ASN A 232 7.24 14.03 27.33
N LEU A 233 8.37 14.43 26.73
CA LEU A 233 9.70 13.91 27.05
C LEU A 233 10.15 14.29 28.48
N GLN A 234 9.82 15.49 28.96
CA GLN A 234 10.09 15.94 30.33
C GLN A 234 9.30 15.12 31.35
N SER A 235 8.04 14.77 31.07
CA SER A 235 7.21 14.01 32.02
C SER A 235 7.74 12.60 32.31
N LEU A 236 8.51 12.01 31.39
CA LEU A 236 9.21 10.73 31.58
C LEU A 236 10.67 10.89 32.00
N GLY A 237 11.14 12.10 32.31
CA GLY A 237 12.53 12.34 32.70
C GLY A 237 13.55 11.98 31.61
N LEU A 238 13.18 12.15 30.33
CA LEU A 238 14.08 11.90 29.20
C LEU A 238 14.91 13.13 28.84
N VAL A 239 14.31 14.31 29.01
CA VAL A 239 14.88 15.61 28.68
C VAL A 239 14.56 16.57 29.83
N GLU A 240 15.47 17.49 30.10
CA GLU A 240 15.22 18.67 30.93
C GLU A 240 15.24 19.89 30.00
N PHE A 241 14.23 20.75 30.10
CA PHE A 241 14.13 21.95 29.27
C PHE A 241 13.75 23.15 30.15
N ASN A 242 14.65 24.14 30.16
CA ASN A 242 14.52 25.34 30.99
C ASN A 242 14.04 26.57 30.18
N GLY A 243 13.42 26.35 29.01
CA GLY A 243 12.90 27.41 28.14
C GLY A 243 13.89 27.89 27.07
N THR A 244 15.20 27.88 27.36
CA THR A 244 16.26 28.30 26.42
C THR A 244 17.26 27.18 26.11
N GLU A 245 17.46 26.26 27.04
CA GLU A 245 18.41 25.15 26.89
C GLU A 245 17.71 23.82 27.17
N SER A 246 18.08 22.80 26.38
CA SER A 246 17.64 21.41 26.56
C SER A 246 18.84 20.54 26.92
N SER A 247 18.68 19.71 27.95
CA SER A 247 19.66 18.71 28.35
C SER A 247 19.04 17.33 28.27
N VAL A 248 19.77 16.36 27.71
CA VAL A 248 19.27 14.99 27.62
C VAL A 248 19.70 14.21 28.86
N MET A 249 18.72 13.69 29.59
CA MET A 249 18.93 12.90 30.80
C MET A 249 19.49 11.52 30.46
N THR A 250 20.01 10.80 31.46
CA THR A 250 20.57 9.45 31.27
C THR A 250 19.55 8.50 30.63
N THR A 251 18.29 8.57 31.04
CA THR A 251 17.19 7.78 30.47
C THR A 251 16.96 8.10 28.99
N GLY A 252 16.97 9.39 28.60
CA GLY A 252 16.90 9.81 27.20
C GLY A 252 18.10 9.32 26.38
N LYS A 253 19.31 9.35 26.96
CA LYS A 253 20.52 8.79 26.32
C LYS A 253 20.40 7.29 26.10
N LEU A 254 19.83 6.54 27.05
CA LEU A 254 19.59 5.11 26.92
C LEU A 254 18.55 4.80 25.83
N MET A 255 17.48 5.57 25.76
CA MET A 255 16.46 5.46 24.71
C MET A 255 17.09 5.66 23.33
N MET A 256 17.86 6.74 23.14
CA MET A 256 18.54 7.02 21.87
C MET A 256 19.58 5.95 21.51
N ARG A 257 20.40 5.52 22.49
CA ARG A 257 21.47 4.54 22.26
C ARG A 257 20.93 3.18 21.81
N ASN A 258 19.74 2.81 22.29
CA ASN A 258 19.11 1.53 21.95
C ASN A 258 18.01 1.67 20.88
N ASN A 259 17.84 2.86 20.30
CA ASN A 259 16.83 3.15 19.28
C ASN A 259 15.41 2.72 19.69
N MET A 260 15.05 2.99 20.94
CA MET A 260 13.75 2.61 21.51
C MET A 260 12.68 3.69 21.26
N GLU A 261 11.45 3.27 20.99
CA GLU A 261 10.31 4.15 20.85
C GLU A 261 9.90 4.74 22.21
N PHE A 262 9.43 6.00 22.22
CA PHE A 262 8.92 6.68 23.42
C PHE A 262 7.84 5.86 24.15
N THR A 263 6.92 5.23 23.41
CA THR A 263 5.87 4.37 23.96
C THR A 263 6.46 3.19 24.74
N THR A 264 7.47 2.52 24.18
CA THR A 264 8.19 1.44 24.85
C THR A 264 8.91 1.94 26.10
N MET A 265 9.56 3.10 26.03
CA MET A 265 10.26 3.69 27.18
C MET A 265 9.29 4.05 28.32
N ARG A 266 8.07 4.52 27.99
CA ARG A 266 7.01 4.74 28.98
C ARG A 266 6.61 3.44 29.67
N MET A 267 6.41 2.37 28.91
CA MET A 267 6.10 1.06 29.48
C MET A 267 7.23 0.57 30.40
N ILE A 268 8.51 0.77 30.04
CA ILE A 268 9.65 0.43 30.90
C ILE A 268 9.55 1.17 32.25
N TRP A 269 9.10 2.42 32.23
CA TRP A 269 8.97 3.24 33.43
C TRP A 269 7.84 2.80 34.37
N GLU A 270 6.90 1.99 33.88
CA GLU A 270 5.82 1.40 34.67
C GLU A 270 6.25 0.10 35.39
N LEU A 271 7.46 -0.41 35.12
CA LEU A 271 8.01 -1.57 35.81
C LEU A 271 8.48 -1.22 37.23
N ASN A 272 8.08 -2.02 38.20
CA ASN A 272 8.34 -1.84 39.62
C ASN A 272 9.54 -2.66 40.13
N GLY A 273 10.14 -3.50 39.27
CA GLY A 273 11.27 -4.37 39.61
C GLY A 273 10.89 -5.65 40.36
N THR A 274 9.59 -5.95 40.46
CA THR A 274 9.04 -7.17 41.10
C THR A 274 8.46 -8.16 40.09
N GLU A 275 8.55 -7.83 38.81
CA GLU A 275 8.02 -8.61 37.70
C GLU A 275 8.76 -9.95 37.57
N THR A 276 8.00 -11.01 37.29
CA THR A 276 8.58 -12.32 37.02
C THR A 276 9.21 -12.36 35.63
N LEU A 277 10.02 -13.38 35.35
CA LEU A 277 10.54 -13.60 34.01
C LEU A 277 9.41 -13.75 32.96
N GLU A 278 8.28 -14.33 33.34
CA GLU A 278 7.12 -14.45 32.44
C GLU A 278 6.50 -13.08 32.12
N ASP A 279 6.37 -12.21 33.12
CA ASP A 279 5.87 -10.85 32.96
C ASP A 279 6.81 -10.02 32.06
N LEU A 280 8.13 -10.17 32.23
CA LEU A 280 9.13 -9.50 31.38
C LEU A 280 9.10 -10.00 29.93
N VAL A 281 8.85 -11.29 29.71
CA VAL A 281 8.70 -11.84 28.34
C VAL A 281 7.41 -11.32 27.70
N HIS A 282 6.31 -11.26 28.45
CA HIS A 282 5.06 -10.66 27.97
C HIS A 282 5.25 -9.18 27.64
N PHE A 283 5.93 -8.44 28.52
CA PHE A 283 6.29 -7.04 28.34
C PHE A 283 7.05 -6.81 27.02
N ILE A 284 8.11 -7.58 26.75
CA ILE A 284 8.88 -7.46 25.50
C ILE A 284 7.99 -7.70 24.28
N GLY A 285 7.04 -8.63 24.36
CA GLY A 285 6.08 -8.90 23.30
C GLY A 285 5.09 -7.76 23.03
N CYS A 286 4.90 -6.84 23.99
CA CYS A 286 4.05 -5.67 23.86
C CYS A 286 4.78 -4.40 23.41
N CYS A 287 6.12 -4.40 23.39
CA CYS A 287 6.91 -3.25 22.97
C CYS A 287 6.58 -2.83 21.52
N SER A 288 6.58 -1.51 21.26
CA SER A 288 6.22 -0.98 19.94
C SER A 288 7.15 -1.45 18.84
N GLU A 289 8.41 -1.76 19.14
CA GLU A 289 9.40 -2.30 18.20
C GLU A 289 8.95 -3.65 17.62
N MET A 290 8.14 -4.41 18.37
CA MET A 290 7.59 -5.69 17.95
C MET A 290 6.24 -5.54 17.22
N SER A 291 5.68 -4.33 17.13
CA SER A 291 4.36 -4.09 16.52
C SER A 291 4.31 -4.40 15.01
N ASP A 292 5.45 -4.27 14.33
CA ASP A 292 5.61 -4.64 12.92
C ASP A 292 5.72 -6.16 12.69
N ILE A 293 5.97 -6.94 13.76
CA ILE A 293 6.05 -8.39 13.69
C ILE A 293 4.64 -8.96 13.52
N SER A 294 4.30 -9.21 12.26
CA SER A 294 3.05 -9.86 11.90
C SER A 294 3.24 -11.37 11.74
N LEU A 295 2.53 -12.15 12.55
CA LEU A 295 2.52 -13.61 12.45
C LEU A 295 2.00 -14.06 11.08
N ARG A 296 2.75 -14.94 10.42
CA ARG A 296 2.31 -15.60 9.18
C ARG A 296 1.24 -16.63 9.50
N ASN A 297 0.36 -16.92 8.53
CA ASN A 297 -0.80 -17.80 8.75
C ASN A 297 -0.43 -19.22 9.24
N ASN A 298 0.72 -19.75 8.84
CA ASN A 298 1.17 -21.09 9.23
C ASN A 298 1.79 -21.11 10.64
N GLU A 299 2.26 -19.96 11.13
CA GLU A 299 2.94 -19.85 12.41
C GLU A 299 1.95 -19.83 13.57
N LYS A 300 0.70 -19.36 13.39
CA LYS A 300 -0.27 -19.30 14.51
C LYS A 300 -0.67 -20.69 15.02
N VAL A 301 -0.85 -21.66 14.13
CA VAL A 301 -1.17 -23.04 14.55
C VAL A 301 0.03 -23.66 15.26
N GLN A 302 1.24 -23.43 14.73
CA GLN A 302 2.48 -23.89 15.35
C GLN A 302 2.73 -23.24 16.71
N LEU A 303 2.51 -21.94 16.84
CA LEU A 303 2.59 -21.17 18.09
C LEU A 303 1.53 -21.61 19.09
N ASN A 304 0.29 -21.85 18.65
CA ASN A 304 -0.76 -22.38 19.51
C ASN A 304 -0.41 -23.80 20.00
N ASN A 305 0.21 -24.63 19.16
CA ASN A 305 0.68 -25.95 19.55
C ASN A 305 1.87 -25.88 20.51
N LEU A 306 2.81 -24.96 20.30
CA LEU A 306 3.91 -24.64 21.23
C LEU A 306 3.36 -24.17 22.60
N ASN A 307 2.37 -23.28 22.59
CA ASN A 307 1.73 -22.80 23.82
C ASN A 307 0.98 -23.92 24.55
N ARG A 308 0.39 -24.88 23.83
CA ARG A 308 -0.26 -26.07 24.41
C ARG A 308 0.71 -27.13 24.91
N ALA A 309 1.94 -27.16 24.40
CA ALA A 309 2.97 -28.10 24.84
C ALA A 309 3.56 -27.77 26.22
N ARG A 310 3.30 -26.57 26.77
CA ARG A 310 3.76 -26.11 28.09
C ARG A 310 3.18 -26.85 29.32
N GLY A 311 2.48 -27.96 29.13
CA GLY A 311 2.00 -28.84 30.20
C GLY A 311 2.62 -30.24 30.20
N ARG A 312 3.68 -30.49 29.41
CA ARG A 312 4.38 -31.78 29.36
C ARG A 312 5.89 -31.60 29.48
N HIS A 313 6.33 -31.16 30.65
CA HIS A 313 7.66 -31.45 31.17
C HIS A 313 7.52 -31.70 32.67
#